data_AF-K3WXX1-F1
#
_entry.id   AF-K3WXX1-F1
#
_cell.length_a   1.000
_cell.length_b   1.000
_cell.length_c   1.000
_cell.angle_alpha   90.00
_cell.angle_beta   90.00
_cell.angle_gamma   90.00
#
_symmetry.space_group_name_H-M   'P 1'
#
loop_
_entity.id
_entity.type
_entity.pdbx_description
1 polymer ?
#
loop_
_entity_poly.entity_id
_entity_poly.type
_entity_poly.pdbx_seq_one_letter_code
_entity_poly.pdbx_strand_id
1 'polypeptide(L)'
;FHVSWAQCVGAIVIYGLLLTDVIRTGLGVADVSSLYWVLEPDGLFALSGPWITAIGTFAAPHKTAPSSPQTDNQTLKLWPYKFDTTSIGMRAFARFLNLTAWPQCVFQRQVQCVGVDFNSLSKDTVFHMLDALVDGQHAPVVGATTATTLRVQSTWYDRVHDFILPPLFASKLTHTTQALYFNSSARIGSGLCSHAVSIRPYHCASFLGNVKHLSTMDGALNDRLVSQVIVDRVDAMQTQFPATQLDFVVIETKSDAFMGSLSFQGRRTVSIVLITRLRSCTSIDNCATAFIDDYRFDDVLGSSNVAQWYRIVSTLRVIGQSYVWVRLFALVLAFHQSTCADPLLTKHSRFARWKLTAKALLVIPSHVIVYSSVLPIACYTIAHAIDSSMTYEMLNQKFTTADGVLNVNLLEFFYWSSIQMRNIWLLALALHALSYLLLVAVDWIVGNR
;
A
#
# COMPACT_ATOMS: atom_id res chain seq x y z
N PHE A 1 0.37 -26.45 -45.90
CA PHE A 1 0.11 -25.66 -44.68
C PHE A 1 0.19 -24.16 -44.99
N HIS A 2 -0.97 -23.51 -45.16
CA HIS A 2 -1.04 -22.05 -45.19
C HIS A 2 -1.19 -21.56 -43.75
N VAL A 3 -0.17 -20.86 -43.24
CA VAL A 3 -0.21 -20.20 -41.94
C VAL A 3 -0.49 -18.73 -42.22
N SER A 4 -1.51 -18.18 -41.56
CA SER A 4 -1.82 -16.76 -41.72
C SER A 4 -0.72 -15.89 -41.10
N TRP A 5 -0.51 -14.68 -41.63
CA TRP A 5 0.44 -13.74 -41.04
C TRP A 5 0.11 -13.43 -39.57
N ALA A 6 -1.17 -13.33 -39.21
CA ALA A 6 -1.61 -13.13 -37.85
C ALA A 6 -1.19 -14.27 -36.90
N GLN A 7 -1.31 -15.53 -37.34
CA GLN A 7 -0.84 -16.69 -36.58
C GLN A 7 0.67 -16.69 -36.42
N CYS A 8 1.42 -16.36 -37.47
CA CYS A 8 2.88 -16.26 -37.39
C CYS A 8 3.31 -15.20 -36.36
N VAL A 9 2.74 -13.99 -36.45
CA VAL A 9 3.05 -12.88 -35.54
C VAL A 9 2.65 -13.24 -34.12
N GLY A 10 1.44 -13.77 -33.91
CA GLY A 10 0.97 -14.19 -32.59
C GLY A 10 1.86 -15.28 -31.97
N ALA A 11 2.25 -16.29 -32.74
CA ALA A 11 3.14 -17.35 -32.28
C ALA A 11 4.51 -16.78 -31.88
N ILE A 12 5.13 -15.94 -32.70
CA ILE A 12 6.42 -15.30 -32.41
C ILE A 12 6.32 -14.48 -31.11
N VAL A 13 5.27 -13.69 -30.96
CA VAL A 13 5.06 -12.87 -29.75
C VAL A 13 4.92 -13.76 -28.53
N ILE A 14 4.09 -14.80 -28.57
CA ILE A 14 3.88 -15.68 -27.40
C ILE A 14 5.16 -16.45 -27.05
N TYR A 15 5.88 -16.99 -28.04
CA TYR A 15 7.19 -17.61 -27.79
C TYR A 15 8.18 -16.61 -27.22
N GLY A 16 8.20 -15.38 -27.73
CA GLY A 16 9.04 -14.30 -27.19
C GLY A 16 8.73 -14.02 -25.72
N LEU A 17 7.46 -13.79 -25.37
CA LEU A 17 7.03 -13.51 -24.00
C LEU A 17 7.37 -14.65 -23.03
N LEU A 18 7.20 -15.90 -23.48
CA LEU A 18 7.51 -17.09 -22.72
C LEU A 18 9.03 -17.28 -22.50
N LEU A 19 9.81 -17.24 -23.58
CA LEU A 19 11.25 -17.52 -23.53
C LEU A 19 12.01 -16.44 -22.76
N THR A 20 11.45 -15.24 -22.72
CA THR A 20 12.00 -14.11 -22.00
C THR A 20 11.37 -13.91 -20.63
N ASP A 21 10.51 -14.80 -20.10
CA ASP A 21 9.79 -14.56 -18.84
C ASP A 21 10.75 -14.12 -17.71
N VAL A 22 11.73 -14.96 -17.36
CA VAL A 22 12.73 -14.67 -16.32
C VAL A 22 13.65 -13.50 -16.69
N ILE A 23 14.02 -13.36 -17.96
CA ILE A 23 14.91 -12.29 -18.43
C ILE A 23 14.22 -10.93 -18.27
N ARG A 24 12.93 -10.86 -18.60
CA ARG A 24 12.09 -9.67 -18.60
C ARG A 24 11.62 -9.29 -17.20
N THR A 25 11.28 -10.28 -16.38
CA THR A 25 10.64 -10.07 -15.07
C THR A 25 11.58 -10.30 -13.88
N GLY A 26 12.82 -10.71 -14.14
CA GLY A 26 13.83 -10.98 -13.12
C GLY A 26 13.66 -12.32 -12.41
N LEU A 27 14.67 -12.69 -11.61
CA LEU A 27 14.72 -13.94 -10.87
C LEU A 27 13.98 -13.92 -9.53
N GLY A 28 13.64 -12.74 -9.03
CA GLY A 28 13.02 -12.52 -7.72
C GLY A 28 13.61 -11.30 -7.04
N VAL A 29 13.16 -11.03 -5.82
CA VAL A 29 13.67 -9.91 -5.01
C VAL A 29 14.93 -10.37 -4.28
N ALA A 30 16.10 -9.97 -4.78
CA ALA A 30 17.39 -10.32 -4.16
C ALA A 30 17.70 -9.46 -2.93
N ASP A 31 17.32 -8.19 -2.99
CA ASP A 31 17.55 -7.21 -1.94
C ASP A 31 16.38 -6.24 -1.87
N VAL A 32 15.72 -6.20 -0.71
CA VAL A 32 14.62 -5.27 -0.45
C VAL A 32 15.14 -3.84 -0.32
N SER A 33 16.40 -3.63 0.07
CA SER A 33 17.01 -2.30 0.19
C SER A 33 17.15 -1.58 -1.15
N SER A 34 17.22 -2.34 -2.25
CA SER A 34 17.21 -1.77 -3.60
C SER A 34 15.85 -1.23 -4.03
N LEU A 35 14.78 -1.64 -3.34
CA LEU A 35 13.39 -1.31 -3.67
C LEU A 35 12.77 -0.33 -2.68
N TYR A 36 13.11 -0.49 -1.40
CA TYR A 36 12.53 0.25 -0.30
C TYR A 36 13.60 0.68 0.69
N TRP A 37 13.28 1.72 1.45
CA TRP A 37 14.14 2.17 2.52
C TRP A 37 14.07 1.20 3.71
N VAL A 38 15.18 0.54 4.03
CA VAL A 38 15.22 -0.41 5.15
C VAL A 38 15.34 0.35 6.46
N LEU A 39 14.41 0.09 7.37
CA LEU A 39 14.37 0.68 8.71
C LEU A 39 15.03 -0.24 9.75
N GLU A 40 14.87 -1.56 9.58
CA GLU A 40 15.50 -2.57 10.43
C GLU A 40 16.14 -3.67 9.56
N PRO A 41 17.31 -4.19 9.95
CA PRO A 41 17.97 -5.28 9.23
C PRO A 41 17.10 -6.55 9.14
N ASP A 42 16.11 -6.72 10.04
CA ASP A 42 15.21 -7.88 10.11
C ASP A 42 14.02 -7.80 9.14
N GLY A 43 14.12 -6.96 8.11
CA GLY A 43 13.16 -6.92 7.02
C GLY A 43 12.00 -5.95 7.21
N LEU A 44 12.11 -4.98 8.13
CA LEU A 44 11.20 -3.83 8.21
C LEU A 44 11.68 -2.72 7.26
N PHE A 45 10.79 -2.21 6.42
CA PHE A 45 11.09 -1.17 5.44
C PHE A 45 9.93 -0.18 5.30
N ALA A 46 10.25 1.05 4.92
CA ALA A 46 9.26 2.05 4.58
C ALA A 46 8.71 1.76 3.19
N LEU A 47 7.42 1.43 3.16
CA LEU A 47 6.64 1.24 1.95
C LEU A 47 6.30 2.60 1.34
N SER A 48 5.87 3.56 2.15
CA SER A 48 5.65 4.94 1.70
C SER A 48 5.72 5.93 2.87
N GLY A 49 6.28 7.11 2.62
CA GLY A 49 6.45 8.13 3.66
C GLY A 49 7.70 7.88 4.49
N PRO A 50 7.73 8.41 5.73
CA PRO A 50 6.74 9.26 6.34
C PRO A 50 6.50 10.59 5.63
N TRP A 51 5.23 10.91 5.49
CA TRP A 51 4.72 12.18 5.02
C TRP A 51 4.45 13.08 6.22
N ILE A 52 4.96 14.29 6.15
CA ILE A 52 4.66 15.33 7.13
C ILE A 52 3.80 16.36 6.41
N THR A 53 2.58 16.56 6.90
CA THR A 53 1.60 17.40 6.24
C THR A 53 1.04 18.41 7.23
N ALA A 54 1.35 19.69 7.01
CA ALA A 54 0.62 20.78 7.64
C ALA A 54 -0.70 20.97 6.90
N ILE A 55 -1.81 20.55 7.51
CA ILE A 55 -3.13 20.68 6.88
C ILE A 55 -3.58 22.14 6.90
N GLY A 56 -3.35 22.82 8.02
CA GLY A 56 -3.58 24.25 8.13
C GLY A 56 -3.76 24.71 9.57
N THR A 57 -3.71 26.03 9.73
CA THR A 57 -4.06 26.73 10.95
C THR A 57 -5.38 27.46 10.74
N PHE A 58 -6.37 27.16 11.55
CA PHE A 58 -7.73 27.66 11.48
C PHE A 58 -7.97 28.66 12.61
N ALA A 59 -8.45 29.84 12.27
CA ALA A 59 -8.86 30.84 13.23
C ALA A 59 -10.35 30.72 13.53
N ALA A 60 -10.74 31.11 14.74
CA ALA A 60 -12.16 31.23 15.08
C ALA A 60 -12.88 32.18 14.10
N PRO A 61 -14.17 31.94 13.78
CA PRO A 61 -14.94 32.87 12.97
C PRO A 61 -14.85 34.26 13.61
N HIS A 62 -14.42 35.26 12.83
CA HIS A 62 -14.09 36.65 13.23
C HIS A 62 -12.66 36.96 13.70
N LYS A 63 -11.72 35.99 13.74
CA LYS A 63 -10.28 36.25 13.94
C LYS A 63 -9.49 35.92 12.67
N THR A 64 -8.50 36.74 12.32
CA THR A 64 -7.58 36.47 11.21
C THR A 64 -6.47 35.53 11.66
N ALA A 65 -6.29 34.41 10.95
CA ALA A 65 -5.13 33.53 11.12
C ALA A 65 -3.84 34.28 10.73
N PRO A 66 -2.74 34.18 11.49
CA PRO A 66 -1.48 34.76 11.07
C PRO A 66 -0.85 33.92 9.95
N SER A 67 -0.55 34.59 8.85
CA SER A 67 0.41 34.17 7.81
C SER A 67 0.25 32.77 7.21
N SER A 68 -0.97 32.40 6.78
CA SER A 68 -1.12 31.46 5.67
C SER A 68 -1.46 32.28 4.42
N PRO A 69 -0.87 32.00 3.23
CA PRO A 69 -1.24 32.68 2.00
C PRO A 69 -2.75 32.57 1.82
N GLN A 70 -3.40 33.72 1.96
CA GLN A 70 -4.83 33.91 1.96
C GLN A 70 -5.35 33.69 0.53
N THR A 71 -5.41 32.44 0.09
CA THR A 71 -6.37 32.07 -0.95
C THR A 71 -7.72 31.97 -0.26
N ASP A 72 -8.59 32.90 -0.65
CA ASP A 72 -9.99 33.12 -0.27
C ASP A 72 -10.92 31.94 -0.61
N ASN A 73 -10.41 30.71 -0.65
CA ASN A 73 -11.23 29.52 -0.73
C ASN A 73 -11.74 29.22 0.69
N GLN A 74 -13.02 29.51 0.92
CA GLN A 74 -13.76 29.14 2.15
C GLN A 74 -13.90 27.61 2.32
N THR A 75 -13.46 26.83 1.33
CA THR A 75 -13.59 25.39 1.25
C THR A 75 -12.23 24.69 1.31
N LEU A 76 -12.17 23.61 2.09
CA LEU A 76 -11.05 22.69 2.26
C LEU A 76 -11.39 21.36 1.61
N LYS A 77 -10.38 20.61 1.15
CA LYS A 77 -10.58 19.26 0.63
C LYS A 77 -11.14 18.35 1.73
N LEU A 78 -12.13 17.52 1.41
CA LEU A 78 -12.72 16.53 2.30
C LEU A 78 -11.77 15.35 2.57
N TRP A 79 -10.82 15.10 1.66
CA TRP A 79 -9.92 13.96 1.69
C TRP A 79 -9.20 13.73 3.03
N PRO A 80 -8.53 14.72 3.65
CA PRO A 80 -7.84 14.55 4.92
C PRO A 80 -8.77 14.14 6.06
N TYR A 81 -10.05 14.46 5.99
CA TYR A 81 -10.99 14.21 7.08
C TYR A 81 -11.82 12.94 6.89
N LYS A 82 -11.88 12.39 5.67
CA LYS A 82 -12.74 11.24 5.33
C LYS A 82 -12.01 10.06 4.69
N PHE A 83 -11.02 10.30 3.83
CA PHE A 83 -10.42 9.26 3.01
C PHE A 83 -8.99 8.95 3.43
N ASP A 84 -8.27 9.92 3.98
CA ASP A 84 -6.90 9.75 4.44
C ASP A 84 -6.79 8.78 5.64
N THR A 85 -5.69 8.02 5.74
CA THR A 85 -5.38 7.14 6.87
C THR A 85 -5.36 7.90 8.20
N THR A 86 -4.84 9.13 8.18
CA THR A 86 -4.81 10.04 9.35
C THR A 86 -6.21 10.39 9.87
N SER A 87 -7.25 10.26 9.05
CA SER A 87 -8.64 10.51 9.46
C SER A 87 -9.25 9.42 10.33
N ILE A 88 -8.69 8.21 10.32
CA ILE A 88 -9.29 7.03 10.97
C ILE A 88 -9.38 7.24 12.48
N GLY A 89 -8.28 7.65 13.11
CA GLY A 89 -8.22 7.89 14.55
C GLY A 89 -9.15 9.02 14.99
N MET A 90 -9.14 10.15 14.29
CA MET A 90 -10.00 11.29 14.62
C MET A 90 -11.49 10.92 14.53
N ARG A 91 -11.91 10.24 13.45
CA ARG A 91 -13.30 9.80 13.29
C ARG A 91 -13.71 8.77 14.34
N ALA A 92 -12.82 7.87 14.69
CA ALA A 92 -13.09 6.89 15.74
C ALA A 92 -13.39 7.58 17.07
N PHE A 93 -12.57 8.55 17.47
CA PHE A 93 -12.79 9.31 18.70
C PHE A 93 -14.01 10.21 18.61
N ALA A 94 -14.22 10.90 17.49
CA ALA A 94 -15.40 11.74 17.32
C ALA A 94 -16.70 10.94 17.44
N ARG A 95 -16.72 9.71 16.91
CA ARG A 95 -17.85 8.79 17.06
C ARG A 95 -17.98 8.23 18.48
N PHE A 96 -16.86 7.85 19.11
CA PHE A 96 -16.85 7.32 20.48
C PHE A 96 -17.33 8.36 21.50
N LEU A 97 -16.91 9.62 21.34
CA LEU A 97 -17.29 10.76 22.17
C LEU A 97 -18.64 11.38 21.77
N ASN A 98 -19.29 10.85 20.72
CA ASN A 98 -20.57 11.34 20.20
C ASN A 98 -20.58 12.86 19.89
N LEU A 99 -19.54 13.34 19.20
CA LEU A 99 -19.38 14.76 18.87
C LEU A 99 -20.34 15.20 17.76
N THR A 100 -21.26 16.12 18.08
CA THR A 100 -22.26 16.64 17.14
C THR A 100 -21.68 17.60 16.09
N ALA A 101 -20.53 18.20 16.37
CA ALA A 101 -19.82 19.07 15.43
C ALA A 101 -19.30 18.33 14.19
N TRP A 102 -19.20 16.99 14.23
CA TRP A 102 -18.74 16.17 13.12
C TRP A 102 -19.89 15.79 12.17
N PRO A 103 -19.86 16.26 10.90
CA PRO A 103 -20.91 15.92 9.94
C PRO A 103 -20.98 14.42 9.69
N GLN A 104 -22.20 13.88 9.57
CA GLN A 104 -22.41 12.44 9.29
C GLN A 104 -21.75 11.96 8.00
N CYS A 105 -21.59 12.87 7.02
CA CYS A 105 -20.91 12.60 5.75
C CYS A 105 -19.42 12.24 5.92
N VAL A 106 -18.78 12.58 7.03
CA VAL A 106 -17.37 12.26 7.30
C VAL A 106 -17.21 10.81 7.77
N PHE A 107 -18.22 10.25 8.43
CA PHE A 107 -18.23 8.86 8.90
C PHE A 107 -18.74 7.89 7.84
N GLN A 108 -19.80 8.29 7.12
CA GLN A 108 -20.51 7.38 6.22
C GLN A 108 -20.14 7.63 4.76
N ARG A 109 -19.88 6.55 4.04
CA ARG A 109 -19.59 6.61 2.60
C ARG A 109 -20.77 7.16 1.80
N GLN A 110 -21.99 6.72 2.12
CA GLN A 110 -23.21 6.97 1.35
C GLN A 110 -23.78 8.38 1.56
N VAL A 111 -23.33 9.10 2.58
CA VAL A 111 -23.82 10.43 2.90
C VAL A 111 -22.90 11.46 2.25
N GLN A 112 -23.46 12.30 1.39
CA GLN A 112 -22.77 13.41 0.75
C GLN A 112 -22.59 14.57 1.74
N CYS A 113 -21.44 15.22 1.71
CA CYS A 113 -21.23 16.46 2.48
C CYS A 113 -21.91 17.61 1.76
N VAL A 114 -22.67 18.43 2.49
CA VAL A 114 -23.36 19.60 1.95
C VAL A 114 -22.37 20.76 1.88
N GLY A 115 -22.09 21.25 0.67
CA GLY A 115 -21.11 22.31 0.39
C GLY A 115 -20.80 22.36 -1.11
N VAL A 116 -20.29 23.50 -1.61
CA VAL A 116 -20.28 23.89 -3.04
C VAL A 116 -19.49 22.95 -3.97
N ASP A 117 -18.77 21.97 -3.45
CA ASP A 117 -18.24 20.84 -4.21
C ASP A 117 -18.35 19.54 -3.41
N PHE A 118 -18.77 18.44 -4.05
CA PHE A 118 -18.98 17.10 -3.46
C PHE A 118 -17.79 16.53 -2.65
N ASN A 119 -16.62 17.18 -2.75
CA ASN A 119 -15.35 16.79 -2.14
C ASN A 119 -14.78 17.87 -1.21
N SER A 120 -15.61 18.75 -0.64
CA SER A 120 -15.15 19.86 0.20
C SER A 120 -15.88 20.01 1.54
N LEU A 121 -15.21 20.64 2.50
CA LEU A 121 -15.75 21.07 3.80
C LEU A 121 -15.48 22.57 4.00
N SER A 122 -16.37 23.29 4.67
CA SER A 122 -16.10 24.69 5.01
C SER A 122 -15.02 24.79 6.09
N LYS A 123 -14.22 25.87 6.06
CA LYS A 123 -13.21 26.15 7.10
C LYS A 123 -13.83 26.19 8.51
N ASP A 124 -15.00 26.81 8.64
CA ASP A 124 -15.71 26.92 9.92
C ASP A 124 -16.15 25.56 10.45
N THR A 125 -16.65 24.69 9.57
CA THR A 125 -16.99 23.30 9.94
C THR A 125 -15.76 22.56 10.46
N VAL A 126 -14.63 22.66 9.76
CA VAL A 126 -13.38 22.01 10.19
C VAL A 126 -12.89 22.56 11.53
N PHE A 127 -12.94 23.89 11.72
CA PHE A 127 -12.57 24.52 12.99
C PHE A 127 -13.41 23.93 14.15
N HIS A 128 -14.73 23.94 14.04
CA HIS A 128 -15.61 23.41 15.09
C HIS A 128 -15.46 21.90 15.29
N MET A 129 -15.19 21.13 14.24
CA MET A 129 -14.91 19.69 14.33
C MET A 129 -13.68 19.41 15.19
N LEU A 130 -12.58 20.12 14.91
CA LEU A 130 -11.32 19.93 15.63
C LEU A 130 -11.41 20.46 17.06
N ASP A 131 -12.07 21.61 17.29
CA ASP A 131 -12.28 22.18 18.62
C ASP A 131 -13.05 21.21 19.52
N ALA A 132 -14.18 20.70 19.02
CA ALA A 132 -15.00 19.72 19.73
C ALA A 132 -14.24 18.42 20.02
N LEU A 133 -13.29 18.02 19.16
CA LEU A 133 -12.45 16.85 19.39
C LEU A 133 -11.46 17.09 20.53
N VAL A 134 -10.84 18.27 20.59
CA VAL A 134 -9.96 18.64 21.71
C VAL A 134 -10.76 18.73 23.01
N ASP A 135 -11.94 19.36 23.01
CA ASP A 135 -12.82 19.46 24.17
C ASP A 135 -13.32 18.10 24.66
N GLY A 136 -13.74 17.23 23.73
CA GLY A 136 -14.20 15.89 24.06
C GLY A 136 -13.10 15.01 24.68
N GLN A 137 -11.84 15.25 24.33
CA GLN A 137 -10.69 14.61 24.97
C GLN A 137 -10.29 15.26 26.29
N HIS A 138 -10.67 16.52 26.52
CA HIS A 138 -10.44 17.24 27.78
C HIS A 138 -11.45 16.87 28.88
N ALA A 139 -12.72 16.61 28.52
CA ALA A 139 -13.80 16.35 29.48
C ALA A 139 -13.58 15.14 30.43
N PRO A 140 -12.90 14.04 30.06
CA PRO A 140 -12.57 12.94 30.97
C PRO A 140 -11.45 13.26 32.00
N VAL A 141 -10.87 14.47 31.99
CA VAL A 141 -9.49 14.75 32.46
C VAL A 141 -9.42 15.72 33.64
N VAL A 142 -10.39 15.71 34.55
CA VAL A 142 -10.21 16.41 35.83
C VAL A 142 -9.23 15.60 36.71
N GLY A 143 -7.92 15.81 36.54
CA GLY A 143 -6.90 15.48 37.56
C GLY A 143 -5.66 14.65 37.16
N ALA A 144 -5.53 14.10 35.94
CA ALA A 144 -4.31 13.38 35.51
C ALA A 144 -4.19 13.29 33.98
N THR A 145 -2.98 13.09 33.43
CA THR A 145 -2.79 12.69 32.01
C THR A 145 -3.46 11.34 31.78
N THR A 146 -4.60 11.35 31.09
CA THR A 146 -5.32 10.13 30.71
C THR A 146 -5.13 9.86 29.22
N ALA A 147 -4.91 8.59 28.91
CA ALA A 147 -4.86 8.11 27.53
C ALA A 147 -6.13 7.33 27.26
N THR A 148 -6.84 7.70 26.20
CA THR A 148 -7.97 6.89 25.72
C THR A 148 -7.48 6.04 24.57
N THR A 149 -7.68 4.72 24.66
CA THR A 149 -7.31 3.78 23.60
C THR A 149 -8.56 3.15 23.03
N LEU A 150 -8.67 3.15 21.70
CA LEU A 150 -9.76 2.52 20.96
C LEU A 150 -9.23 1.46 20.01
N ARG A 151 -10.01 0.38 19.88
CA ARG A 151 -9.83 -0.62 18.84
C ARG A 151 -10.86 -0.37 17.75
N VAL A 152 -10.39 -0.06 16.54
CA VAL A 152 -11.22 0.45 15.45
C VAL A 152 -11.11 -0.47 14.26
N GLN A 153 -12.23 -0.84 13.67
CA GLN A 153 -12.26 -1.52 12.39
C GLN A 153 -12.65 -0.53 11.30
N SER A 154 -11.82 -0.42 10.27
CA SER A 154 -12.08 0.40 9.08
C SER A 154 -12.21 -0.50 7.85
N THR A 155 -12.95 -0.05 6.85
CA THR A 155 -13.07 -0.73 5.56
C THR A 155 -12.59 0.23 4.48
N TRP A 156 -11.55 -0.18 3.75
CA TRP A 156 -10.96 0.59 2.66
C TRP A 156 -11.57 0.20 1.32
N TYR A 157 -11.95 1.19 0.51
CA TYR A 157 -12.47 1.03 -0.85
C TYR A 157 -11.71 1.96 -1.78
N ASP A 158 -10.96 1.38 -2.72
CA ASP A 158 -10.12 2.16 -3.64
C ASP A 158 -10.21 1.62 -5.07
N ARG A 159 -10.42 0.31 -5.21
CA ARG A 159 -10.31 -0.37 -6.50
C ARG A 159 -11.65 -0.75 -7.05
N VAL A 160 -11.72 -0.88 -8.37
CA VAL A 160 -12.91 -1.33 -9.09
C VAL A 160 -13.46 -2.63 -8.50
N HIS A 161 -12.61 -3.60 -8.15
CA HIS A 161 -13.07 -4.85 -7.55
C HIS A 161 -13.64 -4.72 -6.14
N ASP A 162 -13.21 -3.72 -5.36
CA ASP A 162 -13.80 -3.42 -4.06
C ASP A 162 -15.25 -2.95 -4.21
N PHE A 163 -15.59 -2.35 -5.37
CA PHE A 163 -16.94 -1.90 -5.70
C PHE A 163 -17.80 -3.00 -6.34
N ILE A 164 -17.21 -3.88 -7.16
CA ILE A 164 -17.95 -4.96 -7.85
C ILE A 164 -18.31 -6.09 -6.88
N LEU A 165 -17.38 -6.54 -6.04
CA LEU A 165 -17.58 -7.65 -5.09
C LEU A 165 -17.05 -7.30 -3.68
N PRO A 166 -17.66 -6.32 -2.99
CA PRO A 166 -17.24 -5.88 -1.65
C PRO A 166 -17.05 -7.01 -0.63
N PRO A 167 -17.94 -8.02 -0.52
CA PRO A 167 -17.80 -9.07 0.50
C PRO A 167 -16.53 -9.92 0.36
N LEU A 168 -15.97 -10.00 -0.85
CA LEU A 168 -14.80 -10.83 -1.15
C LEU A 168 -13.49 -10.03 -1.12
N PHE A 169 -13.52 -8.76 -1.54
CA PHE A 169 -12.29 -7.99 -1.75
C PHE A 169 -12.11 -6.79 -0.81
N ALA A 170 -13.17 -6.30 -0.17
CA ALA A 170 -13.05 -5.12 0.68
C ALA A 170 -12.14 -5.42 1.87
N SER A 171 -11.03 -4.69 1.94
CA SER A 171 -10.03 -4.86 2.99
C SER A 171 -10.57 -4.29 4.30
N LYS A 172 -10.82 -5.17 5.27
CA LYS A 172 -11.18 -4.79 6.65
C LYS A 172 -9.91 -4.69 7.47
N LEU A 173 -9.50 -3.47 7.80
CA LEU A 173 -8.31 -3.17 8.56
C LEU A 173 -8.68 -2.94 10.02
N THR A 174 -7.96 -3.57 10.95
CA THR A 174 -8.10 -3.29 12.38
C THR A 174 -6.97 -2.39 12.82
N HIS A 175 -7.31 -1.35 13.57
CA HIS A 175 -6.40 -0.34 14.06
C HIS A 175 -6.49 -0.22 15.57
N THR A 176 -5.35 -0.02 16.21
CA THR A 176 -5.25 0.44 17.59
C THR A 176 -4.97 1.93 17.54
N THR A 177 -5.87 2.72 18.14
CA THR A 177 -5.74 4.17 18.20
C THR A 177 -5.62 4.63 19.65
N GLN A 178 -4.73 5.57 19.94
CA GLN A 178 -4.58 6.21 21.25
C GLN A 178 -4.69 7.72 21.09
N ALA A 179 -5.46 8.39 21.96
CA ALA A 179 -5.48 9.84 22.10
C ALA A 179 -4.88 10.22 23.45
N LEU A 180 -4.01 11.22 23.42
CA LEU A 180 -3.32 11.79 24.58
C LEU A 180 -3.57 13.29 24.60
N TYR A 181 -4.20 13.78 25.66
CA TYR A 181 -4.42 15.21 25.89
C TYR A 181 -3.33 15.78 26.80
N PHE A 182 -2.79 16.93 26.41
CA PHE A 182 -1.77 17.66 27.15
C PHE A 182 -2.22 19.09 27.42
N ASN A 183 -2.12 19.51 28.68
CA ASN A 183 -2.44 20.86 29.12
C ASN A 183 -1.19 21.76 29.15
N SER A 184 -1.37 23.05 28.87
CA SER A 184 -0.34 24.11 28.84
C SER A 184 0.60 24.14 30.05
N SER A 185 0.12 23.72 31.22
CA SER A 185 0.88 23.77 32.48
C SER A 185 1.92 22.66 32.59
N ALA A 186 1.72 21.54 31.89
CA ALA A 186 2.70 20.48 31.78
C ALA A 186 3.64 20.81 30.62
N ARG A 187 4.57 21.75 30.83
CA ARG A 187 5.68 21.92 29.87
C ARG A 187 6.28 20.55 29.62
N ILE A 188 6.35 20.14 28.36
CA ILE A 188 7.05 18.92 27.91
C ILE A 188 8.57 19.15 28.00
N GLY A 189 9.05 19.83 29.05
CA GLY A 189 10.46 20.19 29.21
C GLY A 189 11.37 18.96 29.34
N SER A 190 10.80 17.78 29.61
CA SER A 190 11.50 16.49 29.65
C SER A 190 11.40 15.70 28.32
N GLY A 191 10.57 16.12 27.36
CA GLY A 191 10.32 15.44 26.08
C GLY A 191 9.11 14.50 26.10
N LEU A 192 8.37 14.42 24.98
CA LEU A 192 7.12 13.63 24.85
C LEU A 192 7.33 12.12 25.10
N CYS A 193 8.55 11.63 24.82
CA CYS A 193 8.95 10.24 25.00
C CYS A 193 9.76 9.99 26.28
N SER A 194 9.86 10.98 27.17
CA SER A 194 10.62 10.89 28.41
C SER A 194 10.08 9.83 29.36
N HIS A 195 10.96 9.18 30.12
CA HIS A 195 10.58 8.27 31.20
C HIS A 195 9.78 8.95 32.33
N ALA A 196 9.82 10.29 32.41
CA ALA A 196 9.05 11.06 33.37
C ALA A 196 7.54 11.12 33.04
N VAL A 197 7.14 10.77 31.81
CA VAL A 197 5.72 10.75 31.40
C VAL A 197 5.16 9.34 31.64
N SER A 198 4.10 9.24 32.46
CA SER A 198 3.50 7.96 32.86
C SER A 198 2.85 7.20 31.69
N ILE A 199 2.20 7.92 30.77
CA ILE A 199 1.64 7.36 29.55
C ILE A 199 2.26 8.03 28.34
N ARG A 200 2.96 7.24 27.53
CA ARG A 200 3.69 7.71 26.35
C ARG A 200 2.95 7.31 25.07
N PRO A 201 3.07 8.13 24.00
CA PRO A 201 2.66 7.70 22.66
C PRO A 201 3.32 6.38 22.25
N TYR A 202 2.66 5.58 21.42
CA TYR A 202 3.22 4.32 20.93
C TYR A 202 4.47 4.52 20.10
N HIS A 203 4.59 5.63 19.36
CA HIS A 203 5.75 5.89 18.54
C HIS A 203 7.03 6.02 19.36
N CYS A 204 6.94 6.39 20.65
CA CYS A 204 8.08 6.46 21.56
C CYS A 204 8.77 5.11 21.80
N ALA A 205 8.05 4.00 21.60
CA ALA A 205 8.59 2.64 21.69
C ALA A 205 8.98 2.06 20.32
N SER A 206 8.88 2.85 19.24
CA SER A 206 9.09 2.37 17.87
C SER A 206 10.16 3.17 17.14
N PHE A 207 10.86 2.52 16.21
CA PHE A 207 11.86 3.16 15.36
C PHE A 207 11.28 4.21 14.39
N LEU A 208 9.95 4.30 14.27
CA LEU A 208 9.24 5.41 13.59
C LEU A 208 9.60 6.78 14.17
N GLY A 209 10.19 6.80 15.37
CA GLY A 209 10.74 8.00 15.96
C GLY A 209 11.80 8.66 15.07
N ASN A 210 12.59 7.97 14.25
CA ASN A 210 13.80 8.55 13.66
C ASN A 210 13.59 9.20 12.27
N VAL A 211 13.38 10.52 12.23
CA VAL A 211 13.18 11.37 11.01
C VAL A 211 14.47 11.55 10.19
N LYS A 212 15.57 10.94 10.62
CA LYS A 212 16.94 11.08 10.07
C LYS A 212 17.12 10.81 8.58
N HIS A 213 16.15 10.17 7.92
CA HIS A 213 16.23 9.84 6.49
C HIS A 213 15.05 10.42 5.66
N LEU A 214 14.34 11.43 6.19
CA LEU A 214 12.94 11.71 5.85
C LEU A 214 12.65 13.09 5.25
N SER A 215 13.65 13.78 4.69
CA SER A 215 13.43 15.02 3.95
C SER A 215 13.65 14.85 2.45
N THR A 216 12.56 14.93 1.67
CA THR A 216 12.61 15.36 0.26
C THR A 216 11.94 16.72 0.03
N MET A 217 11.33 17.32 1.06
CA MET A 217 10.62 18.61 0.92
C MET A 217 11.28 19.78 1.67
N ASP A 218 11.99 19.56 2.77
CA ASP A 218 12.74 20.62 3.46
C ASP A 218 14.00 20.04 4.10
N GLY A 219 15.17 20.34 3.54
CA GLY A 219 16.48 19.84 4.00
C GLY A 219 16.89 20.24 5.44
N ALA A 220 15.99 20.88 6.19
CA ALA A 220 16.18 21.34 7.58
C ALA A 220 15.73 20.32 8.65
N LEU A 221 15.06 19.22 8.27
CA LEU A 221 14.52 18.21 9.21
C LEU A 221 15.40 16.97 9.40
N ASN A 222 16.60 16.98 8.84
CA ASN A 222 17.56 15.89 9.02
C ASN A 222 17.94 15.77 10.52
N ASP A 223 17.97 14.53 11.02
CA ASP A 223 18.33 14.11 12.40
C ASP A 223 17.31 14.30 13.54
N ARG A 224 16.05 14.68 13.28
CA ARG A 224 15.07 14.85 14.38
C ARG A 224 14.23 13.62 14.66
N LEU A 225 13.72 13.50 15.89
CA LEU A 225 12.68 12.52 16.19
C LEU A 225 11.28 13.11 15.92
N VAL A 226 10.27 12.30 15.57
CA VAL A 226 8.88 12.79 15.42
C VAL A 226 8.42 13.52 16.70
N SER A 227 8.81 12.98 17.86
CA SER A 227 8.56 13.61 19.16
C SER A 227 9.24 14.96 19.32
N GLN A 228 10.44 15.16 18.76
CA GLN A 228 11.12 16.46 18.77
C GLN A 228 10.40 17.44 17.84
N VAL A 229 9.97 17.00 16.64
CA VAL A 229 9.21 17.85 15.72
C VAL A 229 7.90 18.34 16.36
N ILE A 230 7.22 17.48 17.11
CA ILE A 230 6.00 17.85 17.86
C ILE A 230 6.33 18.90 18.94
N VAL A 231 7.37 18.67 19.75
CA VAL A 231 7.78 19.60 20.82
C VAL A 231 8.20 20.95 20.24
N ASP A 232 9.07 20.96 19.23
CA ASP A 232 9.55 22.18 18.57
C ASP A 232 8.39 23.00 17.99
N ARG A 233 7.39 22.34 17.41
CA ARG A 233 6.21 23.00 16.84
C ARG A 233 5.32 23.61 17.93
N VAL A 234 5.10 22.88 19.02
CA VAL A 234 4.34 23.39 20.17
C VAL A 234 5.05 24.58 20.81
N ASP A 235 6.37 24.49 21.00
CA ASP A 235 7.20 25.56 21.55
C ASP A 235 7.22 26.79 20.63
N ALA A 236 7.29 26.59 19.31
CA ALA A 236 7.20 27.65 18.32
C ALA A 236 5.84 28.38 18.39
N MET A 237 4.73 27.64 18.49
CA MET A 237 3.40 28.24 18.66
C MET A 237 3.25 28.98 19.99
N GLN A 238 3.76 28.42 21.09
CA GLN A 238 3.73 29.08 22.39
C GLN A 238 4.56 30.38 22.40
N THR A 239 5.69 30.39 21.68
CA THR A 239 6.55 31.57 21.53
C THR A 239 5.88 32.63 20.66
N GLN A 240 5.15 32.22 19.62
CA GLN A 240 4.40 33.13 18.76
C GLN A 240 3.20 33.77 19.48
N PHE A 241 2.56 33.05 20.41
CA PHE A 241 1.40 33.53 21.17
C PHE A 241 1.56 33.37 22.68
N PRO A 242 2.42 34.18 23.32
CA PRO A 242 2.76 34.03 24.74
C PRO A 242 1.60 34.33 25.69
N ALA A 243 0.61 35.11 25.25
CA ALA A 243 -0.55 35.52 26.05
C ALA A 243 -1.73 34.52 26.00
N THR A 244 -1.64 33.47 25.19
CA THR A 244 -2.70 32.45 25.05
C THR A 244 -2.36 31.17 25.79
N GLN A 245 -3.38 30.47 26.27
CA GLN A 245 -3.22 29.14 26.84
C GLN A 245 -3.18 28.11 25.72
N LEU A 246 -2.17 27.24 25.70
CA LEU A 246 -1.98 26.21 24.68
C LEU A 246 -2.30 24.82 25.22
N ASP A 247 -3.29 24.15 24.65
CA ASP A 247 -3.52 22.72 24.84
C ASP A 247 -3.34 21.98 23.52
N PHE A 248 -2.99 20.69 23.58
CA PHE A 248 -2.87 19.90 22.36
C PHE A 248 -3.23 18.44 22.59
N VAL A 249 -3.67 17.80 21.52
CA VAL A 249 -3.99 16.38 21.50
C VAL A 249 -3.09 15.69 20.47
N VAL A 250 -2.51 14.56 20.88
CA VAL A 250 -1.82 13.64 20.00
C VAL A 250 -2.69 12.41 19.81
N ILE A 251 -3.12 12.16 18.58
CA ILE A 251 -3.87 10.98 18.18
C ILE A 251 -2.96 10.10 17.34
N GLU A 252 -2.61 8.94 17.87
CA GLU A 252 -1.80 7.95 17.16
C GLU A 252 -2.66 6.77 16.75
N THR A 253 -2.62 6.39 15.49
CA THR A 253 -3.30 5.21 14.94
C THR A 253 -2.28 4.28 14.32
N LYS A 254 -2.31 3.01 14.71
CA LYS A 254 -1.49 1.94 14.16
C LYS A 254 -2.38 0.81 13.67
N SER A 255 -2.22 0.39 12.42
CA SER A 255 -2.90 -0.83 11.95
C SER A 255 -2.17 -2.09 12.42
N ASP A 256 -2.91 -3.18 12.52
CA ASP A 256 -2.30 -4.49 12.64
C ASP A 256 -1.47 -4.83 11.41
N ALA A 257 -0.46 -5.67 11.60
CA ALA A 257 0.27 -6.27 10.50
C ALA A 257 -0.56 -7.42 9.92
N PHE A 258 -0.91 -7.34 8.64
CA PHE A 258 -1.50 -8.46 7.92
C PHE A 258 -0.45 -9.52 7.65
N MET A 259 -0.55 -10.70 8.27
CA MET A 259 0.34 -11.82 8.01
C MET A 259 -0.37 -12.85 7.13
N GLY A 260 0.06 -13.00 5.89
CA GLY A 260 -0.50 -14.01 4.99
C GLY A 260 0.31 -14.15 3.71
N SER A 261 0.97 -15.29 3.55
CA SER A 261 1.64 -15.80 2.34
C SER A 261 2.55 -16.97 2.77
N LEU A 262 3.14 -17.70 1.82
CA LEU A 262 4.20 -18.67 2.13
C LEU A 262 5.47 -17.97 2.64
N SER A 263 5.72 -16.74 2.18
CA SER A 263 6.72 -15.87 2.80
C SER A 263 6.08 -15.01 3.89
N PHE A 264 6.86 -14.66 4.91
CA PHE A 264 6.41 -13.68 5.88
C PHE A 264 6.32 -12.33 5.18
N GLN A 265 5.13 -11.77 5.17
CA GLN A 265 4.89 -10.41 4.75
C GLN A 265 3.87 -9.77 5.66
N GLY A 266 4.17 -8.55 6.07
CA GLY A 266 3.34 -7.68 6.88
C GLY A 266 3.26 -6.31 6.24
N ARG A 267 2.07 -5.71 6.24
CA ARG A 267 1.88 -4.28 5.99
C ARG A 267 1.22 -3.68 7.22
N ARG A 268 1.76 -2.56 7.70
CA ARG A 268 1.15 -1.76 8.76
C ARG A 268 1.16 -0.28 8.38
N THR A 269 0.08 0.43 8.65
CA THR A 269 0.01 1.89 8.52
C THR A 269 0.14 2.52 9.90
N VAL A 270 0.88 3.61 10.01
CA VAL A 270 0.99 4.40 11.23
C VAL A 270 0.74 5.86 10.91
N SER A 271 -0.19 6.47 11.62
CA SER A 271 -0.50 7.88 11.47
C SER A 271 -0.53 8.56 12.82
N ILE A 272 0.03 9.77 12.89
CA ILE A 272 0.00 10.62 14.08
C ILE A 272 -0.64 11.94 13.67
N VAL A 273 -1.68 12.36 14.39
CA VAL A 273 -2.33 13.65 14.23
C VAL A 273 -2.06 14.47 15.48
N LEU A 274 -1.43 15.62 15.30
CA LEU A 274 -1.24 16.65 16.31
C LEU A 274 -2.27 17.75 16.05
N ILE A 275 -3.16 17.95 17.02
CA ILE A 275 -4.08 19.08 17.03
C ILE A 275 -3.65 20.00 18.16
N THR A 276 -3.14 21.17 17.83
CA THR A 276 -2.77 22.19 18.81
C THR A 276 -3.84 23.27 18.84
N ARG A 277 -4.27 23.64 20.04
CA ARG A 277 -5.32 24.62 20.25
C ARG A 277 -4.80 25.75 21.12
N LEU A 278 -5.08 26.97 20.68
CA LEU A 278 -4.75 28.20 21.38
C LEU A 278 -6.03 28.84 21.89
N ARG A 279 -6.09 29.08 23.19
CA ARG A 279 -7.25 29.67 23.86
C ARG A 279 -6.92 31.05 24.40
N SER A 280 -7.84 31.97 24.17
CA SER A 280 -7.83 33.31 24.75
C SER A 280 -8.72 33.27 25.99
N CYS A 281 -8.12 33.35 27.16
CA CYS A 281 -8.83 33.28 28.43
C CYS A 281 -8.91 34.67 29.07
N THR A 282 -10.12 35.11 29.42
CA THR A 282 -10.31 36.30 30.27
C THR A 282 -10.29 35.94 31.75
N SER A 283 -10.66 34.70 32.08
CA SER A 283 -10.55 34.08 33.40
C SER A 283 -10.30 32.57 33.25
N ILE A 284 -9.98 31.87 34.34
CA ILE A 284 -9.67 30.41 34.31
C ILE A 284 -10.83 29.59 33.70
N ASP A 285 -12.08 30.01 33.96
CA ASP A 285 -13.28 29.31 33.49
C ASP A 285 -13.89 29.90 32.21
N ASN A 286 -13.37 31.05 31.73
CA ASN A 286 -13.86 31.72 30.53
C ASN A 286 -12.75 31.82 29.48
N CYS A 287 -12.54 30.71 28.80
CA CYS A 287 -11.59 30.54 27.71
C CYS A 287 -12.34 30.29 26.39
N ALA A 288 -12.02 31.06 25.36
CA ALA A 288 -12.51 30.83 24.01
C ALA A 288 -11.36 30.40 23.10
N THR A 289 -11.59 29.38 22.27
CA THR A 289 -10.64 28.94 21.26
C THR A 289 -10.41 30.05 20.24
N ALA A 290 -9.16 30.46 20.08
CA ALA A 290 -8.76 31.49 19.11
C ALA A 290 -8.23 30.87 17.82
N PHE A 291 -7.40 29.83 17.94
CA PHE A 291 -6.78 29.15 16.81
C PHE A 291 -6.67 27.65 17.06
N ILE A 292 -6.70 26.89 15.97
CA ILE A 292 -6.44 25.45 15.94
C ILE A 292 -5.45 25.19 14.82
N ASP A 293 -4.41 24.43 15.12
CA ASP A 293 -3.41 23.96 14.17
C ASP A 293 -3.53 22.44 13.99
N ASP A 294 -3.63 21.99 12.73
CA ASP A 294 -3.74 20.59 12.35
C ASP A 294 -2.48 20.15 11.60
N TYR A 295 -1.69 19.30 12.27
CA TYR A 295 -0.40 18.83 11.78
C TYR A 295 -0.33 17.30 11.83
N ARG A 296 0.11 16.67 10.74
CA ARG A 296 -0.02 15.22 10.59
C ARG A 296 1.26 14.56 10.12
N PHE A 297 1.41 13.32 10.55
CA PHE A 297 2.43 12.38 10.14
C PHE A 297 1.73 11.11 9.66
N ASP A 298 2.13 10.58 8.51
CA ASP A 298 1.60 9.30 8.00
C ASP A 298 2.73 8.47 7.39
N ASP A 299 2.77 7.20 7.72
CA ASP A 299 3.76 6.25 7.25
C ASP A 299 3.11 4.90 6.96
N VAL A 300 3.60 4.22 5.93
CA VAL A 300 3.25 2.84 5.65
C VAL A 300 4.52 2.04 5.73
N LEU A 301 4.50 1.05 6.62
CA LEU A 301 5.63 0.15 6.84
C LEU A 301 5.31 -1.24 6.33
N GLY A 302 6.28 -1.81 5.62
CA GLY A 302 6.30 -3.20 5.20
C GLY A 302 7.27 -4.01 6.06
N SER A 303 6.94 -5.26 6.30
CA SER A 303 7.87 -6.24 6.85
C SER A 303 7.90 -7.46 5.93
N SER A 304 9.05 -7.93 5.47
CA SER A 304 9.11 -9.13 4.63
C SER A 304 10.44 -9.88 4.73
N ASN A 305 10.35 -11.22 4.67
CA ASN A 305 11.53 -12.08 4.54
C ASN A 305 11.77 -12.58 3.11
N VAL A 306 11.10 -12.02 2.10
CA VAL A 306 11.17 -12.50 0.70
C VAL A 306 12.60 -12.55 0.14
N ALA A 307 13.48 -11.63 0.57
CA ALA A 307 14.88 -11.61 0.15
C ALA A 307 15.63 -12.88 0.57
N GLN A 308 15.31 -13.43 1.73
CA GLN A 308 15.91 -14.67 2.23
C GLN A 308 15.53 -15.87 1.34
N TRP A 309 14.35 -15.82 0.71
CA TRP A 309 13.87 -16.83 -0.23
C TRP A 309 14.44 -16.69 -1.65
N TYR A 310 15.20 -15.63 -1.94
CA TYR A 310 15.70 -15.34 -3.29
C TYR A 310 16.42 -16.52 -3.93
N ARG A 311 17.27 -17.22 -3.19
CA ARG A 311 18.02 -18.39 -3.71
C ARG A 311 17.08 -19.51 -4.16
N ILE A 312 16.02 -19.78 -3.39
CA ILE A 312 15.04 -20.82 -3.69
C ILE A 312 14.20 -20.38 -4.89
N VAL A 313 13.66 -19.16 -4.86
CA VAL A 313 12.81 -18.61 -5.93
C VAL A 313 13.57 -18.52 -7.25
N SER A 314 14.81 -18.00 -7.24
CA SER A 314 15.64 -17.91 -8.44
C SER A 314 15.98 -19.30 -9.00
N THR A 315 16.33 -20.25 -8.15
CA THR A 315 16.62 -21.63 -8.58
C THR A 315 15.40 -22.29 -9.24
N LEU A 316 14.23 -22.18 -8.62
CA LEU A 316 12.98 -22.69 -9.19
C LEU A 316 12.68 -22.08 -10.56
N ARG A 317 12.83 -20.77 -10.70
CA ARG A 317 12.63 -20.07 -11.98
C ARG A 317 13.65 -20.48 -13.04
N VAL A 318 14.93 -20.60 -12.67
CA VAL A 318 15.98 -21.03 -13.59
C VAL A 318 15.72 -22.47 -14.06
N ILE A 319 15.36 -23.38 -13.16
CA ILE A 319 15.04 -24.77 -13.52
C ILE A 319 13.82 -24.80 -14.46
N GLY A 320 12.73 -24.12 -14.08
CA GLY A 320 11.52 -24.05 -14.90
C GLY A 320 11.79 -23.47 -16.29
N GLN A 321 12.52 -22.36 -16.38
CA GLN A 321 12.85 -21.71 -17.65
C GLN A 321 13.79 -22.57 -18.49
N SER A 322 14.83 -23.14 -17.89
CA SER A 322 15.79 -24.00 -18.59
C SER A 322 15.10 -25.24 -19.17
N TYR A 323 14.15 -25.82 -18.43
CA TYR A 323 13.34 -26.94 -18.93
C TYR A 323 12.54 -26.55 -20.18
N VAL A 324 11.90 -25.38 -20.18
CA VAL A 324 11.15 -24.88 -21.34
C VAL A 324 12.08 -24.67 -22.54
N TRP A 325 13.27 -24.10 -22.34
CA TRP A 325 14.29 -23.93 -23.39
C TRP A 325 14.74 -25.27 -23.98
N VAL A 326 15.11 -26.22 -23.12
CA VAL A 326 15.54 -27.56 -23.55
C VAL A 326 14.42 -28.26 -24.33
N ARG A 327 13.18 -28.16 -23.86
CA ARG A 327 12.03 -28.75 -24.54
C ARG A 327 11.77 -28.13 -25.91
N LEU A 328 11.85 -26.79 -26.02
CA LEU A 328 11.70 -26.12 -27.30
C LEU A 328 12.83 -26.51 -28.26
N PHE A 329 14.07 -26.57 -27.77
CA PHE A 329 15.21 -26.98 -28.58
C PHE A 329 15.08 -28.43 -29.05
N ALA A 330 14.68 -29.34 -28.18
CA ALA A 330 14.39 -30.73 -28.53
C ALA A 330 13.29 -30.83 -29.57
N LEU A 331 12.23 -30.00 -29.47
CA LEU A 331 11.15 -29.96 -30.46
C LEU A 331 11.66 -29.47 -31.83
N VAL A 332 12.46 -28.40 -31.85
CA VAL A 332 13.10 -27.88 -33.07
C VAL A 332 13.96 -28.96 -33.73
N LEU A 333 14.80 -29.65 -32.94
CA LEU A 333 15.65 -30.73 -33.41
C LEU A 333 14.82 -31.92 -33.93
N ALA A 334 13.78 -32.34 -33.22
CA ALA A 334 12.91 -33.44 -33.62
C ALA A 334 12.22 -33.15 -34.96
N PHE A 335 11.66 -31.95 -35.15
CA PHE A 335 11.08 -31.56 -36.43
C PHE A 335 12.12 -31.46 -37.55
N HIS A 336 13.31 -30.94 -37.25
CA HIS A 336 14.37 -30.84 -38.24
C HIS A 336 14.86 -32.22 -38.67
N GLN A 337 15.09 -33.13 -37.72
CA GLN A 337 15.48 -34.52 -37.99
C GLN A 337 14.40 -35.26 -38.76
N SER A 338 13.12 -35.11 -38.38
CA SER A 338 11.98 -35.67 -39.12
C SER A 338 11.93 -35.16 -40.55
N THR A 339 12.14 -33.86 -40.77
CA THR A 339 12.20 -33.25 -42.12
C THR A 339 13.39 -33.75 -42.94
N CYS A 340 14.52 -34.08 -42.28
CA CYS A 340 15.71 -34.62 -42.94
C CYS A 340 15.62 -36.11 -43.24
N ALA A 341 14.86 -36.86 -42.43
CA ALA A 341 14.65 -38.30 -42.62
C ALA A 341 13.55 -38.61 -43.64
N ASP A 342 12.64 -37.67 -43.94
CA ASP A 342 11.57 -37.86 -44.91
C ASP A 342 12.13 -37.99 -46.35
N PRO A 343 11.97 -39.16 -47.01
CA PRO A 343 12.48 -39.42 -48.35
C PRO A 343 11.99 -38.40 -49.39
N LEU A 344 10.78 -37.84 -49.22
CA LEU A 344 10.22 -36.84 -50.14
C LEU A 344 10.91 -35.48 -50.00
N LEU A 345 11.43 -35.17 -48.81
CA LEU A 345 12.04 -33.87 -48.48
C LEU A 345 13.58 -33.88 -48.55
N THR A 346 14.20 -35.06 -48.63
CA THR A 346 15.66 -35.23 -48.80
C THR A 346 16.22 -34.64 -50.11
N LYS A 347 15.39 -34.43 -51.13
CA LYS A 347 15.81 -33.77 -52.39
C LYS A 347 15.81 -32.24 -52.33
N HIS A 348 15.19 -31.66 -51.30
CA HIS A 348 15.12 -30.21 -51.14
C HIS A 348 16.37 -29.63 -50.46
N SER A 349 16.66 -28.36 -50.74
CA SER A 349 17.79 -27.63 -50.16
C SER A 349 17.68 -27.51 -48.63
N ARG A 350 18.82 -27.38 -47.95
CA ARG A 350 18.89 -27.19 -46.49
C ARG A 350 18.02 -26.02 -45.99
N PHE A 351 17.92 -24.95 -46.78
CA PHE A 351 17.09 -23.80 -46.46
C PHE A 351 15.59 -24.10 -46.53
N ALA A 352 15.16 -24.88 -47.52
CA ALA A 352 13.76 -25.29 -47.65
C ALA A 352 13.31 -26.16 -46.46
N ARG A 353 14.20 -27.01 -45.95
CA ARG A 353 13.94 -27.84 -44.75
C ARG A 353 13.79 -27.00 -43.49
N TRP A 354 14.71 -26.05 -43.26
CA TRP A 354 14.60 -25.10 -42.16
C TRP A 354 13.32 -24.26 -42.23
N LYS A 355 12.92 -23.83 -43.43
CA LYS A 355 11.66 -23.11 -43.63
C LYS A 355 10.45 -23.98 -43.28
N LEU A 356 10.47 -25.27 -43.58
CA LEU A 356 9.40 -26.19 -43.21
C LEU A 356 9.35 -26.44 -41.70
N THR A 357 10.50 -26.65 -41.06
CA THR A 357 10.63 -26.76 -39.60
C THR A 357 10.08 -25.51 -38.90
N ALA A 358 10.45 -24.31 -39.36
CA ALA A 358 9.93 -23.05 -38.82
C ALA A 358 8.41 -22.94 -38.99
N LYS A 359 7.87 -23.32 -40.16
CA LYS A 359 6.42 -23.36 -40.37
C LYS A 359 5.70 -24.32 -39.42
N ALA A 360 6.27 -25.50 -39.17
CA ALA A 360 5.69 -26.46 -38.23
C ALA A 360 5.62 -25.88 -36.80
N LEU A 361 6.70 -25.22 -36.35
CA LEU A 361 6.74 -24.58 -35.02
C LEU A 361 5.74 -23.43 -34.86
N LEU A 362 5.47 -22.67 -35.93
CA LEU A 362 4.49 -21.58 -35.92
C LEU A 362 3.04 -22.07 -35.92
N VAL A 363 2.78 -23.32 -36.33
CA VAL A 363 1.45 -23.94 -36.27
C VAL A 363 1.16 -24.49 -34.89
N ILE A 364 2.19 -24.98 -34.19
CA ILE A 364 2.02 -25.58 -32.87
C ILE A 364 1.73 -24.48 -31.87
N PRO A 365 0.59 -24.57 -31.14
CA PRO A 365 0.30 -23.60 -30.11
C PRO A 365 1.35 -23.68 -29.00
N SER A 366 2.00 -22.56 -28.70
CA SER A 366 3.05 -22.45 -27.69
C SER A 366 2.61 -22.96 -26.31
N HIS A 367 1.33 -22.77 -25.96
CA HIS A 367 0.75 -23.26 -24.70
C HIS A 367 0.83 -24.78 -24.55
N VAL A 368 0.78 -25.55 -25.65
CA VAL A 368 0.93 -27.02 -25.63
C VAL A 368 2.35 -27.40 -25.23
N ILE A 369 3.36 -26.66 -25.67
CA ILE A 369 4.77 -26.98 -25.36
C ILE A 369 5.08 -26.68 -23.89
N VAL A 370 4.49 -25.63 -23.35
CA VAL A 370 4.79 -25.14 -22.00
C VAL A 370 3.96 -25.85 -20.95
N TYR A 371 2.64 -25.77 -21.08
CA TYR A 371 1.72 -26.18 -20.04
C TYR A 371 1.38 -27.67 -20.10
N SER A 372 1.95 -28.46 -21.01
CA SER A 372 1.78 -29.93 -20.97
C SER A 372 2.71 -30.64 -20.00
N SER A 373 3.68 -29.93 -19.40
CA SER A 373 4.56 -30.52 -18.38
C SER A 373 4.28 -29.93 -17.01
N VAL A 374 4.13 -30.81 -16.03
CA VAL A 374 3.86 -30.43 -14.63
C VAL A 374 5.08 -29.78 -13.98
N LEU A 375 6.31 -30.12 -14.42
CA LEU A 375 7.55 -29.62 -13.80
C LEU A 375 7.68 -28.09 -13.85
N PRO A 376 7.66 -27.42 -15.03
CA PRO A 376 7.73 -25.96 -15.08
C PRO A 376 6.54 -25.31 -14.37
N ILE A 377 5.33 -25.89 -14.47
CA ILE A 377 4.15 -25.40 -13.76
C ILE A 377 4.38 -25.40 -12.25
N ALA A 378 4.86 -26.52 -11.68
CA ALA A 378 5.16 -26.62 -10.26
C ALA A 378 6.25 -25.65 -9.83
N CYS A 379 7.37 -25.58 -10.57
CA CYS A 379 8.48 -24.67 -10.27
C CYS A 379 8.02 -23.20 -10.23
N TYR A 380 7.32 -22.75 -11.27
CA TYR A 380 6.82 -21.38 -11.34
C TYR A 380 5.72 -21.09 -10.33
N THR A 381 4.84 -22.06 -10.05
CA THR A 381 3.76 -21.88 -9.08
C THR A 381 4.31 -21.76 -7.67
N ILE A 382 5.27 -22.61 -7.27
CA ILE A 382 5.91 -22.53 -5.95
C ILE A 382 6.69 -21.21 -5.83
N ALA A 383 7.48 -20.86 -6.85
CA ALA A 383 8.21 -19.59 -6.87
C ALA A 383 7.27 -18.39 -6.73
N HIS A 384 6.16 -18.38 -7.47
CA HIS A 384 5.15 -17.34 -7.41
C HIS A 384 4.42 -17.32 -6.05
N ALA A 385 4.05 -18.47 -5.49
CA ALA A 385 3.40 -18.52 -4.19
C ALA A 385 4.28 -17.96 -3.06
N ILE A 386 5.61 -18.04 -3.20
CA ILE A 386 6.56 -17.44 -2.25
C ILE A 386 6.67 -15.92 -2.40
N ASP A 387 6.76 -15.37 -3.61
CA ASP A 387 7.05 -13.94 -3.83
C ASP A 387 5.87 -13.10 -4.34
N SER A 388 4.71 -13.71 -4.58
CA SER A 388 3.51 -13.05 -5.09
C SER A 388 3.04 -11.94 -4.17
N SER A 389 2.96 -12.19 -2.86
CA SER A 389 2.48 -11.21 -1.90
C SER A 389 3.30 -9.92 -1.95
N MET A 390 4.64 -10.02 -2.08
CA MET A 390 5.50 -8.84 -2.16
C MET A 390 5.33 -8.15 -3.51
N THR A 391 5.28 -8.95 -4.57
CA THR A 391 5.07 -8.46 -5.93
C THR A 391 3.76 -7.69 -6.06
N TYR A 392 2.69 -8.20 -5.44
CA TYR A 392 1.38 -7.55 -5.40
C TYR A 392 1.41 -6.29 -4.55
N GLU A 393 2.14 -6.26 -3.44
CA GLU A 393 2.29 -5.05 -2.65
C GLU A 393 3.03 -3.96 -3.44
N MET A 394 4.11 -4.31 -4.13
CA MET A 394 4.82 -3.37 -5.02
C MET A 394 3.91 -2.87 -6.15
N LEU A 395 3.14 -3.77 -6.77
CA LEU A 395 2.14 -3.38 -7.75
C LEU A 395 1.13 -2.42 -7.13
N ASN A 396 0.65 -2.72 -5.93
CA ASN A 396 -0.36 -1.92 -5.26
C ASN A 396 0.10 -0.48 -5.10
N GLN A 397 1.34 -0.26 -4.68
CA GLN A 397 1.88 1.09 -4.51
C GLN A 397 2.07 1.87 -5.81
N LYS A 398 2.44 1.18 -6.90
CA LYS A 398 2.61 1.82 -8.20
C LYS A 398 1.28 2.26 -8.82
N PHE A 399 0.19 1.60 -8.43
CA PHE A 399 -1.15 1.88 -8.93
C PHE A 399 -2.10 2.46 -7.88
N THR A 400 -1.61 2.86 -6.70
CA THR A 400 -2.42 3.61 -5.73
C THR A 400 -2.66 5.03 -6.23
N THR A 401 -3.91 5.50 -6.15
CA THR A 401 -4.25 6.88 -6.47
C THR A 401 -3.97 7.79 -5.27
N ALA A 402 -2.77 8.36 -5.21
CA ALA A 402 -2.50 9.46 -4.29
C ALA A 402 -3.33 10.69 -4.72
N ASP A 403 -4.04 11.31 -3.78
CA ASP A 403 -4.97 12.43 -4.04
C ASP A 403 -6.06 12.14 -5.10
N GLY A 404 -6.36 10.87 -5.37
CA GLY A 404 -7.35 10.48 -6.38
C GLY A 404 -6.85 10.60 -7.83
N VAL A 405 -5.56 10.83 -8.06
CA VAL A 405 -4.96 10.91 -9.41
C VAL A 405 -4.05 9.71 -9.64
N LEU A 406 -4.28 8.99 -10.74
CA LEU A 406 -3.42 7.88 -11.18
C LEU A 406 -2.37 8.39 -12.18
N ASN A 407 -1.10 8.40 -11.79
CA ASN A 407 0.00 8.72 -12.70
C ASN A 407 0.62 7.42 -13.23
N VAL A 408 0.32 7.06 -14.48
CA VAL A 408 0.81 5.81 -15.09
C VAL A 408 1.87 6.11 -16.14
N ASN A 409 3.09 5.63 -15.91
CA ASN A 409 4.10 5.53 -16.97
C ASN A 409 3.86 4.26 -17.79
N LEU A 410 3.74 4.38 -19.11
CA LEU A 410 3.47 3.26 -20.02
C LEU A 410 4.54 2.15 -19.94
N LEU A 411 5.82 2.51 -19.81
CA LEU A 411 6.89 1.53 -19.71
C LEU A 411 6.79 0.72 -18.41
N GLU A 412 6.55 1.43 -17.29
CA GLU A 412 6.32 0.77 -16.00
C GLU A 412 5.07 -0.10 -16.06
N PHE A 413 3.99 0.37 -16.72
CA PHE A 413 2.78 -0.40 -16.91
C PHE A 413 3.05 -1.74 -17.62
N PHE A 414 3.84 -1.73 -18.71
CA PHE A 414 4.18 -2.98 -19.40
C PHE A 414 5.07 -3.90 -18.57
N TYR A 415 6.03 -3.34 -17.83
CA TYR A 415 6.88 -4.10 -16.92
C TYR A 415 6.06 -4.80 -15.82
N TRP A 416 5.19 -4.06 -15.14
CA TRP A 416 4.32 -4.58 -14.09
C TRP A 416 3.27 -5.56 -14.63
N SER A 417 2.68 -5.26 -15.79
CA SER A 417 1.76 -6.18 -16.48
C SER A 417 2.45 -7.49 -16.84
N SER A 418 3.71 -7.41 -17.28
CA SER A 418 4.54 -8.57 -17.58
C SER A 418 4.76 -9.46 -16.35
N ILE A 419 5.01 -8.87 -15.18
CA ILE A 419 5.13 -9.63 -13.92
C ILE A 419 3.80 -10.31 -13.56
N GLN A 420 2.67 -9.64 -13.77
CA GLN A 420 1.34 -10.20 -13.54
C GLN A 420 0.97 -11.37 -14.47
N MET A 421 1.63 -11.51 -15.62
CA MET A 421 1.45 -12.69 -16.48
C MET A 421 1.83 -13.99 -15.76
N ARG A 422 2.63 -13.95 -14.68
CA ARG A 422 2.98 -15.13 -13.87
C ARG A 422 1.76 -15.81 -13.22
N ASN A 423 0.63 -15.12 -13.11
CA ASN A 423 -0.64 -15.74 -12.67
C ASN A 423 -1.11 -16.88 -13.58
N ILE A 424 -0.64 -16.92 -14.83
CA ILE A 424 -0.96 -18.00 -15.76
C ILE A 424 -0.52 -19.37 -15.23
N TRP A 425 0.53 -19.43 -14.40
CA TRP A 425 1.03 -20.66 -13.82
C TRP A 425 0.06 -21.23 -12.77
N LEU A 426 -0.60 -20.37 -12.00
CA LEU A 426 -1.67 -20.76 -11.08
C LEU A 426 -2.88 -21.30 -11.85
N LEU A 427 -3.27 -20.63 -12.93
CA LEU A 427 -4.36 -21.11 -13.79
C LEU A 427 -4.01 -22.46 -14.42
N ALA A 428 -2.78 -22.63 -14.91
CA ALA A 428 -2.31 -23.89 -15.46
C ALA A 428 -2.37 -25.01 -14.41
N LEU A 429 -1.91 -24.76 -13.18
CA LEU A 429 -2.02 -25.73 -12.09
C LEU A 429 -3.47 -26.11 -11.79
N ALA A 430 -4.37 -25.12 -11.73
CA ALA A 430 -5.79 -25.34 -11.47
C ALA A 430 -6.45 -26.20 -12.56
N LEU A 431 -6.13 -25.94 -13.83
CA LEU A 431 -6.63 -26.71 -14.97
C LEU A 431 -6.08 -28.14 -14.98
N HIS A 432 -4.80 -28.33 -14.62
CA HIS A 432 -4.22 -29.67 -14.45
C HIS A 432 -4.92 -30.44 -13.33
N ALA A 433 -5.11 -29.83 -12.17
CA ALA A 433 -5.82 -30.43 -11.05
C ALA A 433 -7.26 -30.80 -11.43
N LEU A 434 -7.99 -29.90 -12.11
CA LEU A 434 -9.33 -30.18 -12.60
C LEU A 434 -9.33 -31.34 -13.60
N SER A 435 -8.41 -31.36 -14.56
CA SER A 435 -8.31 -32.44 -15.54
C SER A 435 -8.05 -33.81 -14.89
N TYR A 436 -7.20 -33.83 -13.86
CA TYR A 436 -6.92 -35.03 -13.08
C TYR A 436 -8.15 -35.49 -12.29
N LEU A 437 -8.85 -34.57 -11.63
CA LEU A 437 -10.09 -34.89 -10.91
C LEU A 437 -11.17 -35.44 -11.83
N LEU A 438 -11.30 -34.89 -13.05
CA LEU A 438 -12.23 -35.40 -14.06
C LEU A 438 -11.86 -36.80 -14.51
N LEU A 439 -10.57 -37.10 -14.75
CA LEU A 439 -10.12 -38.44 -15.11
C LEU A 439 -10.44 -39.46 -13.99
N VAL A 440 -10.10 -39.12 -12.75
CA VAL A 440 -10.40 -39.97 -11.59
C VAL A 440 -11.90 -40.18 -11.42
N ALA A 441 -12.72 -39.15 -11.64
CA ALA A 441 -14.18 -39.28 -11.58
C ALA A 441 -14.71 -40.21 -12.69
N VAL A 442 -14.18 -40.11 -13.91
CA VAL A 442 -14.54 -41.01 -15.02
C VAL A 442 -14.14 -42.44 -14.71
N ASP A 443 -12.92 -42.68 -14.24
CA ASP A 443 -12.44 -44.02 -13.88
C ASP A 443 -13.28 -44.62 -12.74
N TRP A 444 -13.71 -43.82 -11.77
CA TRP A 444 -14.62 -44.26 -10.71
C TRP A 444 -16.01 -44.61 -11.24
N ILE A 445 -16.57 -43.81 -12.16
CA ILE A 445 -17.88 -44.09 -12.78
C ILE A 445 -17.83 -45.34 -13.67
N VAL A 446 -16.76 -45.51 -14.44
CA VAL A 446 -16.59 -46.66 -15.34
C VAL A 446 -16.23 -47.92 -14.55
N GLY A 447 -15.43 -47.83 -13.49
CA GLY A 447 -15.05 -48.96 -12.65
C GLY A 447 -16.15 -49.48 -11.72
N ASN A 448 -17.23 -48.70 -11.51
CA ASN A 448 -18.43 -49.11 -10.76
C ASN A 448 -19.59 -49.60 -11.66
N ARG A 449 -19.39 -49.67 -12.98
CA ARG A 449 -20.29 -50.37 -13.92
C ARG A 449 -19.69 -51.71 -14.29
#